data_AF-A0A8T0XF75-F1
#
_entry.id   AF-A0A8T0XF75-F1
#
_cell.length_a   1.000
_cell.length_b   1.000
_cell.length_c   1.000
_cell.angle_alpha   90.00
_cell.angle_beta   90.00
_cell.angle_gamma   90.00
#
_symmetry.space_group_name_H-M   'P 1'
#
loop_
_entity.id
_entity.type
_entity.pdbx_description
1 polymer ?
#
loop_
_entity_poly.entity_id
_entity_poly.type
_entity_poly.pdbx_seq_one_letter_code
_entity_poly.pdbx_strand_id
1 'polypeptide(L)'
;MAASTALSTAANPTQLCRPRASPNKPAVKGLGLGTGRDRFSQRRSSSSVTCQAASSIPADRVPDMEKRKLMNLLLLGAISLPTAGMLVPYGSFFIPAGSGGAGDGTYAKDKLGNDIKLEEWLQTHGPNDRTLAQGLKGDPTYLVVEQDKTLASYGINAVCTHLGCVVPWNGAENKFICPCHGSQYNNQGKVVRGPAPLVSADPVYILLLSDY
;
A
#
# COMPACT_ATOMS: atom_id res chain seq x y z
N MET A 1 -13.28 27.42 24.56
CA MET A 1 -12.53 27.52 25.83
C MET A 1 -11.11 27.07 25.56
N ALA A 2 -10.17 28.01 25.58
CA ALA A 2 -8.75 27.77 25.29
C ALA A 2 -8.06 27.21 26.55
N ALA A 3 -7.28 26.14 26.40
CA ALA A 3 -6.37 25.67 27.44
C ALA A 3 -4.95 26.02 27.00
N SER A 4 -4.41 27.06 27.62
CA SER A 4 -3.08 27.62 27.37
C SER A 4 -1.96 26.67 27.81
N THR A 5 -0.90 26.72 27.03
CA THR A 5 0.37 26.03 27.14
C THR A 5 1.26 26.55 28.27
N ALA A 6 2.04 25.61 28.83
CA ALA A 6 3.44 25.70 29.29
C ALA A 6 3.80 26.51 30.56
N LEU A 7 4.36 25.82 31.56
CA LEU A 7 5.78 25.92 31.97
C LEU A 7 6.06 24.97 33.15
N SER A 8 6.33 23.69 32.88
CA SER A 8 7.09 22.88 33.84
C SER A 8 8.56 23.12 33.53
N THR A 9 9.15 24.07 34.24
CA THR A 9 10.58 24.36 34.20
C THR A 9 11.36 23.06 34.35
N ALA A 10 12.16 22.74 33.34
CA ALA A 10 13.13 21.65 33.38
C ALA A 10 14.03 21.84 34.61
N ALA A 11 13.83 21.02 35.64
CA ALA A 11 14.76 20.90 36.74
C ALA A 11 16.01 20.22 36.19
N ASN A 12 16.94 21.05 35.69
CA ASN A 12 18.27 20.64 35.29
C ASN A 12 18.91 19.93 36.50
N PRO A 13 19.33 18.66 36.42
CA PRO A 13 19.97 17.98 37.54
C PRO A 13 21.38 18.55 37.68
N THR A 14 21.51 19.65 38.42
CA THR A 14 22.81 20.21 38.78
C THR A 14 23.51 19.23 39.71
N GLN A 15 24.32 18.35 39.14
CA GLN A 15 25.30 17.53 39.84
C GLN A 15 26.33 18.48 40.49
N LEU A 16 26.15 18.79 41.77
CA LEU A 16 27.11 19.60 42.52
C LEU A 16 28.23 18.68 43.01
N CYS A 17 29.39 18.78 42.37
CA CYS A 17 30.62 18.13 42.79
C CYS A 17 31.43 19.09 43.66
N ARG A 18 31.72 18.72 44.92
CA ARG A 18 32.57 19.51 45.82
C ARG A 18 33.82 18.72 46.24
N PRO A 19 35.01 19.33 46.28
CA PRO A 19 36.20 18.69 46.85
C PRO A 19 36.11 18.68 48.38
N ARG A 20 36.38 17.52 49.01
CA ARG A 20 36.47 17.42 50.48
C ARG A 20 37.93 17.44 50.91
N ALA A 21 38.34 18.42 51.71
CA ALA A 21 39.65 18.41 52.37
C ALA A 21 39.64 17.36 53.49
N SER A 22 40.61 16.46 53.49
CA SER A 22 40.78 15.44 54.53
C SER A 22 41.19 16.11 55.86
N PRO A 23 40.50 15.87 57.00
CA PRO A 23 40.94 16.41 58.27
C PRO A 23 42.26 15.76 58.67
N ASN A 24 43.31 16.57 58.81
CA ASN A 24 44.59 16.14 59.36
C ASN A 24 44.35 15.46 60.73
N LYS A 25 44.74 14.19 60.86
CA LYS A 25 44.84 13.51 62.16
C LYS A 25 45.82 14.29 63.05
N PRO A 26 45.54 14.49 64.35
CA PRO A 26 46.45 15.19 65.23
C PRO A 26 47.75 14.40 65.40
N ALA A 27 48.87 15.12 65.33
CA ALA A 27 50.19 14.56 65.55
C ALA A 27 50.32 14.06 67.00
N VAL A 28 50.51 12.75 67.17
CA VAL A 28 50.93 12.17 68.45
C VAL A 28 52.41 12.51 68.66
N LYS A 29 52.70 13.30 69.68
CA LYS A 29 54.07 13.65 70.12
C LYS A 29 54.71 12.40 70.73
N GLY A 30 55.54 11.70 69.96
CA GLY A 30 56.43 10.65 70.47
C GLY A 30 57.82 11.23 70.76
N LEU A 31 58.26 11.17 72.02
CA LEU A 31 59.65 11.40 72.41
C LEU A 31 60.54 10.35 71.73
N GLY A 32 61.59 10.80 71.05
CA GLY A 32 62.62 9.92 70.49
C GLY A 32 63.84 10.72 70.03
N LEU A 33 64.94 10.58 70.77
CA LEU A 33 66.29 11.01 70.40
C LEU A 33 66.69 10.35 69.07
N GLY A 34 67.20 11.15 68.12
CA GLY A 34 67.76 10.61 66.87
C GLY A 34 68.18 11.69 65.89
N THR A 35 69.47 11.98 65.87
CA THR A 35 70.16 12.82 64.88
C THR A 35 70.11 12.17 63.48
N GLY A 36 69.70 12.91 62.44
CA GLY A 36 70.03 12.52 61.06
C GLY A 36 69.06 12.93 59.95
N ARG A 37 69.45 13.97 59.20
CA ARG A 37 69.22 14.26 57.77
C ARG A 37 67.81 14.19 57.17
N ASP A 38 67.42 15.36 56.67
CA ASP A 38 66.26 15.65 55.83
C ASP A 38 66.04 14.66 54.68
N ARG A 39 64.87 14.01 54.65
CA ARG A 39 64.26 13.50 53.41
C ARG A 39 63.00 14.30 53.12
N PHE A 40 63.07 15.09 52.04
CA PHE A 40 61.94 15.71 51.39
C PHE A 40 60.96 14.63 50.90
N SER A 41 59.95 14.32 51.71
CA SER A 41 58.82 13.46 51.36
C SER A 41 57.65 14.36 50.95
N GLN A 42 57.47 14.57 49.65
CA GLN A 42 56.27 15.21 49.10
C GLN A 42 55.05 14.34 49.44
N ARG A 43 54.31 14.70 50.50
CA ARG A 43 52.94 14.24 50.70
C ARG A 43 52.05 14.84 49.60
N ARG A 44 51.80 14.09 48.52
CA ARG A 44 50.67 14.38 47.62
C ARG A 44 49.37 14.15 48.39
N SER A 45 48.72 15.24 48.78
CA SER A 45 47.35 15.21 49.31
C SER A 45 46.40 14.85 48.17
N SER A 46 45.89 13.62 48.12
CA SER A 46 44.85 13.27 47.15
C SER A 46 43.52 13.86 47.61
N SER A 47 43.01 14.83 46.85
CA SER A 47 41.67 15.39 47.07
C SER A 47 40.66 14.50 46.33
N SER A 48 39.75 13.85 47.04
CA SER A 48 38.63 13.14 46.42
C SER A 48 37.44 14.08 46.25
N VAL A 49 36.81 14.01 45.08
CA VAL A 49 35.61 14.80 44.74
C VAL A 49 34.39 13.90 44.91
N THR A 50 33.42 14.35 45.70
CA THR A 50 32.13 13.67 45.88
C THR A 50 31.04 14.51 45.24
N CYS A 51 30.23 13.89 44.39
CA CYS A 51 29.07 14.52 43.76
C CYS A 51 27.81 14.00 44.43
N GLN A 52 26.87 14.90 44.77
CA GLN A 52 25.56 14.55 45.32
C GLN A 52 24.46 15.14 44.44
N ALA A 53 23.41 14.34 44.19
CA ALA A 53 22.22 14.76 43.47
C ALA A 53 21.07 15.03 44.46
N ALA A 54 20.33 16.14 44.28
CA ALA A 54 19.27 16.60 45.17
C ALA A 54 18.02 15.70 45.23
N SER A 55 17.88 14.79 44.26
CA SER A 55 16.88 13.71 44.25
C SER A 55 17.54 12.47 43.63
N SER A 56 18.36 11.78 44.41
CA SER A 56 19.11 10.63 43.91
C SER A 56 18.23 9.39 43.84
N ILE A 57 17.74 9.07 42.63
CA ILE A 57 17.35 7.69 42.31
C ILE A 57 18.64 6.85 42.45
N PRO A 58 18.64 5.76 43.22
CA PRO A 58 19.84 4.98 43.44
C PRO A 58 20.32 4.37 42.09
N ALA A 59 21.64 4.26 41.91
CA ALA A 59 22.24 3.95 40.61
C ALA A 59 21.89 2.55 40.06
N ASP A 60 21.43 1.66 40.93
CA ASP A 60 20.88 0.34 40.61
C ASP A 60 19.48 0.41 39.97
N ARG A 61 18.79 1.55 40.10
CA ARG A 61 17.46 1.81 39.54
C ARG A 61 17.52 2.57 38.21
N VAL A 62 18.59 2.38 37.43
CA VAL A 62 18.67 2.84 36.03
C VAL A 62 18.40 1.66 35.10
N PRO A 63 17.40 1.74 34.20
CA PRO A 63 17.15 0.68 33.23
C PRO A 63 18.35 0.48 32.31
N ASP A 64 18.81 -0.77 32.23
CA ASP A 64 19.80 -1.24 31.27
C ASP A 64 19.29 -1.15 29.81
N MET A 65 20.17 -1.46 28.86
CA MET A 65 19.82 -1.38 27.44
C MET A 65 18.79 -2.43 27.00
N GLU A 66 18.70 -3.57 27.67
CA GLU A 66 17.71 -4.62 27.33
C GLU A 66 16.30 -4.18 27.72
N LYS A 67 16.14 -3.59 28.91
CA LYS A 67 14.87 -3.00 29.37
C LYS A 67 14.42 -1.85 28.48
N ARG A 68 15.36 -1.02 27.99
CA ARG A 68 15.04 0.05 27.04
C ARG A 68 14.59 -0.50 25.68
N LYS A 69 15.27 -1.52 25.15
CA LYS A 69 14.87 -2.18 23.90
C LYS A 69 13.50 -2.84 24.03
N LEU A 70 13.23 -3.51 25.16
CA LEU A 70 11.93 -4.10 25.45
C LEU A 70 10.82 -3.05 25.51
N MET A 71 11.04 -1.94 26.23
CA MET A 71 10.07 -0.85 26.29
C MET A 71 9.85 -0.17 24.94
N ASN A 72 10.89 0.00 24.12
CA ASN A 72 10.77 0.54 22.77
C ASN A 72 9.97 -0.40 21.85
N LEU A 73 10.21 -1.72 21.93
CA LEU A 73 9.46 -2.71 21.16
C LEU A 73 7.97 -2.70 21.54
N LEU A 74 7.67 -2.66 22.85
CA LEU A 74 6.30 -2.61 23.35
C LEU A 74 5.60 -1.31 22.93
N LEU A 75 6.29 -0.17 23.00
CA LEU A 75 5.76 1.12 22.56
C LEU A 75 5.45 1.13 21.05
N LEU A 76 6.35 0.61 20.22
CA LEU A 76 6.13 0.49 18.78
C LEU A 76 4.96 -0.44 18.45
N GLY A 77 4.84 -1.57 19.15
CA GLY A 77 3.70 -2.49 19.01
C GLY A 77 2.36 -1.85 19.43
N ALA A 78 2.36 -1.10 20.53
CA ALA A 78 1.16 -0.45 21.05
C ALA A 78 0.67 0.71 20.15
N ILE A 79 1.59 1.42 19.48
CA ILE A 79 1.24 2.48 18.53
C ILE A 79 0.88 1.90 17.15
N SER A 80 1.55 0.84 16.70
CA SER A 80 1.32 0.29 15.37
C SER A 80 -0.11 -0.26 15.19
N LEU A 81 -0.65 -0.95 16.19
CA LEU A 81 -2.00 -1.52 16.14
C LEU A 81 -3.13 -0.49 15.86
N PRO A 82 -3.29 0.60 16.64
CA PRO A 82 -4.32 1.59 16.36
C PRO A 82 -4.07 2.33 15.04
N THR A 83 -2.81 2.61 14.69
CA THR A 83 -2.49 3.26 13.40
C THR A 83 -2.87 2.37 12.21
N ALA A 84 -2.57 1.07 12.26
CA ALA A 84 -2.98 0.11 11.24
C ALA A 84 -4.51 -0.03 11.20
N GLY A 85 -5.16 -0.12 12.37
CA GLY A 85 -6.63 -0.20 12.46
C GLY A 85 -7.35 0.99 11.85
N MET A 86 -6.75 2.18 11.86
CA MET A 86 -7.29 3.37 11.19
C MET A 86 -6.88 3.46 9.70
N LEU A 87 -5.67 3.04 9.35
CA LEU A 87 -5.16 3.11 7.98
C LEU A 87 -5.76 2.06 7.04
N VAL A 88 -6.06 0.85 7.53
CA VAL A 88 -6.67 -0.22 6.72
C VAL A 88 -8.04 0.19 6.14
N PRO A 89 -9.03 0.65 6.94
CA PRO A 89 -10.31 1.07 6.38
C PRO A 89 -10.18 2.31 5.47
N TYR A 90 -9.25 3.22 5.79
CA TYR A 90 -8.96 4.37 4.94
C TYR A 90 -8.35 3.97 3.60
N GLY A 91 -7.45 2.97 3.58
CA GLY A 91 -6.89 2.42 2.35
C GLY A 91 -7.92 1.67 1.52
N SER A 92 -8.77 0.85 2.18
CA SER A 92 -9.82 0.10 1.48
C SER A 92 -10.92 0.97 0.91
N PHE A 93 -11.12 2.19 1.44
CA PHE A 93 -12.07 3.16 0.89
C PHE A 93 -11.77 3.51 -0.58
N PHE A 94 -10.51 3.50 -0.99
CA PHE A 94 -10.11 3.78 -2.38
C PHE A 94 -10.16 2.55 -3.29
N ILE A 95 -10.40 1.36 -2.74
CA ILE A 95 -10.59 0.14 -3.53
C ILE A 95 -12.08 0.09 -3.85
N PRO A 96 -12.49 0.26 -5.12
CA PRO A 96 -13.90 0.21 -5.48
C PRO A 96 -14.47 -1.15 -5.08
N ALA A 97 -15.65 -1.15 -4.46
CA ALA A 97 -16.36 -2.39 -4.18
C ALA A 97 -16.62 -3.10 -5.51
N GLY A 98 -16.22 -4.37 -5.61
CA GLY A 98 -16.54 -5.18 -6.77
C GLY A 98 -18.06 -5.25 -6.90
N SER A 99 -18.59 -4.89 -8.08
CA SER A 99 -19.99 -5.17 -8.42
C SER A 99 -20.18 -6.69 -8.36
N GLY A 100 -21.02 -7.17 -7.44
CA GLY A 100 -21.19 -8.59 -7.10
C GLY A 100 -21.10 -9.52 -8.31
N GLY A 101 -20.00 -10.25 -8.41
CA GLY A 101 -19.76 -11.26 -9.43
C GLY A 101 -20.35 -12.59 -8.99
N ALA A 102 -21.68 -12.70 -9.01
CA ALA A 102 -22.37 -13.96 -8.83
C ALA A 102 -22.68 -14.51 -10.22
N GLY A 103 -21.82 -15.42 -10.72
CA GLY A 103 -22.08 -16.59 -11.58
C GLY A 103 -22.94 -16.50 -12.86
N ASP A 104 -23.79 -15.51 -13.03
CA ASP A 104 -24.72 -15.36 -14.14
C ASP A 104 -24.17 -14.36 -15.14
N GLY A 105 -24.20 -14.73 -16.42
CA GLY A 105 -23.86 -13.83 -17.51
C GLY A 105 -24.68 -12.54 -17.42
N THR A 106 -24.04 -11.40 -17.65
CA THR A 106 -24.75 -10.13 -17.73
C THR A 106 -25.51 -10.05 -19.06
N TYR A 107 -26.77 -9.64 -19.02
CA TYR A 107 -27.55 -9.36 -20.22
C TYR A 107 -26.84 -8.30 -21.09
N ALA A 108 -26.79 -8.55 -22.40
CA ALA A 108 -26.26 -7.58 -23.34
C ALA A 108 -27.21 -6.38 -23.44
N LYS A 109 -26.65 -5.17 -23.38
CA LYS A 109 -27.43 -3.92 -23.44
C LYS A 109 -27.22 -3.18 -24.75
N ASP A 110 -28.25 -2.48 -25.20
CA ASP A 110 -28.16 -1.59 -26.35
C ASP A 110 -27.44 -0.27 -25.97
N LYS A 111 -27.34 0.65 -26.95
CA LYS A 111 -26.75 1.98 -26.73
C LYS A 111 -27.51 2.83 -25.69
N LEU A 112 -28.78 2.52 -25.44
CA LEU A 112 -29.65 3.23 -24.50
C LEU A 112 -29.63 2.59 -23.10
N GLY A 113 -28.95 1.45 -22.94
CA GLY A 113 -28.88 0.70 -21.68
C GLY A 113 -30.03 -0.28 -21.47
N ASN A 114 -30.91 -0.45 -22.45
CA ASN A 114 -31.99 -1.45 -22.42
C ASN A 114 -31.43 -2.83 -22.74
N ASP A 115 -32.05 -3.87 -22.19
CA ASP A 115 -31.63 -5.25 -22.46
C ASP A 115 -32.06 -5.68 -23.86
N ILE A 116 -31.14 -6.28 -24.61
CA ILE A 116 -31.39 -6.72 -26.00
C ILE A 116 -32.18 -8.03 -25.97
N LYS A 117 -33.36 -8.01 -26.60
CA LYS A 117 -34.15 -9.22 -26.84
C LYS A 117 -33.80 -9.82 -28.20
N LEU A 118 -33.57 -11.14 -28.23
CA LEU A 118 -33.15 -11.86 -29.43
C LEU A 118 -34.11 -11.66 -30.61
N GLU A 119 -35.42 -11.72 -30.36
CA GLU A 119 -36.46 -11.63 -31.39
C GLU A 119 -36.49 -10.25 -32.07
N GLU A 120 -36.39 -9.18 -31.29
CA GLU A 120 -36.35 -7.80 -31.78
C GLU A 120 -35.04 -7.51 -32.51
N TRP A 121 -33.95 -8.07 -32.02
CA TRP A 121 -32.64 -7.94 -32.63
C TRP A 121 -32.56 -8.59 -34.02
N LEU A 122 -33.12 -9.80 -34.18
CA LEU A 122 -33.16 -10.52 -35.46
C LEU A 122 -34.12 -9.91 -36.49
N GLN A 123 -35.08 -9.09 -36.05
CA GLN A 123 -35.94 -8.32 -36.96
C GLN A 123 -35.22 -7.11 -37.56
N THR A 124 -34.30 -6.52 -36.80
CA THR A 124 -33.61 -5.29 -37.16
C THR A 124 -32.30 -5.52 -37.90
N HIS A 125 -31.65 -6.68 -37.69
CA HIS A 125 -30.33 -7.00 -38.25
C HIS A 125 -30.40 -8.16 -39.25
N GLY A 126 -29.73 -8.02 -40.39
CA GLY A 126 -29.69 -9.01 -41.46
C GLY A 126 -28.67 -10.14 -41.24
N PRO A 127 -28.63 -11.15 -42.12
CA PRO A 127 -27.62 -12.21 -42.05
C PRO A 127 -26.21 -11.66 -42.29
N ASN A 128 -25.23 -12.15 -41.53
CA ASN A 128 -23.83 -11.66 -41.48
C ASN A 128 -23.65 -10.23 -40.93
N ASP A 129 -24.68 -9.65 -40.29
CA ASP A 129 -24.52 -8.36 -39.64
C ASP A 129 -23.71 -8.49 -38.33
N ARG A 130 -22.97 -7.43 -38.01
CA ARG A 130 -22.09 -7.34 -36.85
C ARG A 130 -22.24 -5.99 -36.21
N THR A 131 -23.02 -5.95 -35.14
CA THR A 131 -23.36 -4.71 -34.44
C THR A 131 -22.88 -4.74 -33.00
N LEU A 132 -22.58 -3.54 -32.50
CA LEU A 132 -22.03 -3.33 -31.17
C LEU A 132 -23.14 -3.34 -30.13
N ALA A 133 -22.97 -4.15 -29.10
CA ALA A 133 -23.75 -4.15 -27.88
C ALA A 133 -22.81 -3.93 -26.69
N GLN A 134 -23.36 -3.48 -25.56
CA GLN A 134 -22.67 -3.48 -24.29
C GLN A 134 -22.67 -4.92 -23.73
N GLY A 135 -21.49 -5.52 -23.66
CA GLY A 135 -21.29 -6.88 -23.17
C GLY A 135 -20.83 -6.93 -21.71
N LEU A 136 -20.03 -7.96 -21.40
CA LEU A 136 -19.52 -8.21 -20.05
C LEU A 136 -18.71 -7.01 -19.55
N LYS A 137 -18.91 -6.61 -18.28
CA LYS A 137 -18.26 -5.45 -17.62
C LYS A 137 -18.50 -4.10 -18.31
N GLY A 138 -19.43 -4.03 -19.25
CA GLY A 138 -19.72 -2.82 -20.01
C GLY A 138 -18.84 -2.61 -21.24
N ASP A 139 -18.02 -3.58 -21.61
CA ASP A 139 -17.17 -3.48 -22.79
C ASP A 139 -17.99 -3.61 -24.08
N PRO A 140 -17.64 -2.85 -25.15
CA PRO A 140 -18.31 -2.97 -26.43
C PRO A 140 -18.01 -4.35 -27.05
N THR A 141 -19.05 -5.15 -27.25
CA THR A 141 -18.97 -6.51 -27.78
C THR A 141 -19.82 -6.62 -29.04
N TYR A 142 -19.25 -7.20 -30.09
CA TYR A 142 -19.97 -7.50 -31.33
C TYR A 142 -20.85 -8.74 -31.15
N LEU A 143 -22.13 -8.59 -31.47
CA LEU A 143 -23.05 -9.69 -31.71
C LEU A 143 -22.98 -10.05 -33.20
N VAL A 144 -22.73 -11.34 -33.49
CA VAL A 144 -22.58 -11.83 -34.87
C VAL A 144 -23.85 -12.58 -35.25
N VAL A 145 -24.53 -12.13 -36.31
CA VAL A 145 -25.66 -12.85 -36.90
C VAL A 145 -25.13 -13.78 -37.98
N GLU A 146 -25.42 -15.07 -37.87
CA GLU A 146 -25.06 -16.08 -38.88
C GLU A 146 -25.99 -16.02 -40.11
N GLN A 147 -25.68 -16.82 -41.12
CA GLN A 147 -26.38 -16.82 -42.42
C GLN A 147 -27.79 -17.41 -42.33
N ASP A 148 -28.00 -18.28 -41.37
CA ASP A 148 -29.28 -18.91 -41.02
C ASP A 148 -30.21 -17.97 -40.23
N LYS A 149 -29.81 -16.71 -40.03
CA LYS A 149 -30.48 -15.70 -39.18
C LYS A 149 -30.53 -16.09 -37.71
N THR A 150 -29.58 -16.89 -37.23
CA THR A 150 -29.38 -17.11 -35.80
C THR A 150 -28.24 -16.25 -35.28
N LEU A 151 -28.17 -16.02 -33.97
CA LEU A 151 -26.98 -15.43 -33.36
C LEU A 151 -25.92 -16.51 -33.15
N ALA A 152 -24.67 -16.19 -33.47
CA ALA A 152 -23.55 -17.05 -33.15
C ALA A 152 -23.43 -17.23 -31.63
N SER A 153 -22.94 -18.39 -31.20
CA SER A 153 -22.70 -18.73 -29.78
C SER A 153 -21.56 -17.93 -29.12
N TYR A 154 -20.88 -17.08 -29.89
CA TYR A 154 -19.77 -16.26 -29.43
C TYR A 154 -19.98 -14.79 -29.82
N GLY A 155 -19.52 -13.91 -28.93
CA GLY A 155 -19.35 -12.48 -29.17
C GLY A 155 -17.87 -12.13 -29.32
N ILE A 156 -17.58 -11.08 -30.09
CA ILE A 156 -16.21 -10.60 -30.28
C ILE A 156 -16.04 -9.30 -29.52
N ASN A 157 -15.07 -9.20 -28.62
CA ASN A 157 -14.75 -7.94 -27.96
C ASN A 157 -14.22 -6.93 -29.00
N ALA A 158 -14.80 -5.74 -29.06
CA ALA A 158 -14.42 -4.70 -30.02
C ALA A 158 -13.19 -3.89 -29.56
N VAL A 159 -12.71 -4.11 -28.34
CA VAL A 159 -11.55 -3.40 -27.77
C VAL A 159 -10.24 -3.92 -28.38
N CYS A 160 -9.50 -3.01 -29.01
CA CYS A 160 -8.22 -3.31 -29.62
C CYS A 160 -7.17 -3.68 -28.56
N THR A 161 -6.55 -4.83 -28.70
CA THR A 161 -5.46 -5.34 -27.83
C THR A 161 -4.15 -4.55 -27.88
N HIS A 162 -4.07 -3.52 -28.71
CA HIS A 162 -2.92 -2.62 -28.73
C HIS A 162 -3.00 -1.58 -27.61
N LEU A 163 -4.04 -0.73 -27.64
CA LEU A 163 -4.21 0.42 -26.74
C LEU A 163 -5.68 0.68 -26.35
N GLY A 164 -6.61 -0.22 -26.71
CA GLY A 164 -8.01 -0.14 -26.30
C GLY A 164 -8.96 0.65 -27.22
N CYS A 165 -8.54 1.03 -28.44
CA CYS A 165 -9.47 1.63 -29.42
C CYS A 165 -10.61 0.67 -29.79
N VAL A 166 -11.82 1.18 -30.04
CA VAL A 166 -12.92 0.37 -30.60
C VAL A 166 -12.66 0.10 -32.08
N VAL A 167 -12.65 -1.18 -32.47
CA VAL A 167 -12.33 -1.60 -33.84
C VAL A 167 -13.62 -1.80 -34.65
N PRO A 168 -13.89 -0.98 -35.68
CA PRO A 168 -15.04 -1.16 -36.55
C PRO A 168 -14.91 -2.39 -37.46
N TRP A 169 -16.05 -3.02 -37.74
CA TRP A 169 -16.16 -4.05 -38.77
C TRP A 169 -16.14 -3.42 -40.17
N ASN A 170 -15.29 -3.96 -41.06
CA ASN A 170 -15.30 -3.63 -42.48
C ASN A 170 -15.92 -4.80 -43.27
N GLY A 171 -17.18 -4.63 -43.68
CA GLY A 171 -17.91 -5.62 -44.46
C GLY A 171 -17.38 -5.82 -45.88
N ALA A 172 -16.62 -4.88 -46.45
CA ALA A 172 -16.06 -5.02 -47.78
C ALA A 172 -14.91 -6.04 -47.82
N GLU A 173 -14.10 -6.09 -46.77
CA GLU A 173 -12.94 -6.99 -46.67
C GLU A 173 -13.14 -8.18 -45.72
N ASN A 174 -14.32 -8.26 -45.07
CA ASN A 174 -14.62 -9.24 -44.04
C ASN A 174 -13.57 -9.28 -42.90
N LYS A 175 -13.12 -8.10 -42.48
CA LYS A 175 -12.08 -7.92 -41.46
C LYS A 175 -12.44 -6.77 -40.53
N PHE A 176 -11.92 -6.83 -39.30
CA PHE A 176 -11.94 -5.70 -38.40
C PHE A 176 -10.67 -4.87 -38.61
N ILE A 177 -10.80 -3.58 -38.87
CA ILE A 177 -9.67 -2.70 -39.17
C ILE A 177 -9.65 -1.57 -38.15
N CYS A 178 -8.61 -1.54 -37.31
CA CYS A 178 -8.47 -0.52 -36.27
C CYS A 178 -8.09 0.82 -36.90
N PRO A 179 -8.89 1.89 -36.71
CA PRO A 179 -8.64 3.20 -37.30
C PRO A 179 -7.42 3.90 -36.67
N CYS A 180 -7.00 3.47 -35.48
CA CYS A 180 -5.89 4.10 -34.76
C CYS A 180 -4.53 3.80 -35.39
N HIS A 181 -4.23 2.51 -35.64
CA HIS A 181 -2.90 2.07 -36.10
C HIS A 181 -2.96 0.98 -37.18
N GLY A 182 -4.14 0.67 -37.72
CA GLY A 182 -4.30 -0.28 -38.81
C GLY A 182 -4.13 -1.75 -38.42
N SER A 183 -4.30 -2.10 -37.14
CA SER A 183 -4.42 -3.51 -36.73
C SER A 183 -5.59 -4.17 -37.45
N GLN A 184 -5.34 -5.30 -38.09
CA GLN A 184 -6.34 -6.07 -38.82
C GLN A 184 -6.62 -7.37 -38.09
N TYR A 185 -7.90 -7.66 -37.87
CA TYR A 185 -8.37 -8.92 -37.33
C TYR A 185 -9.27 -9.62 -38.35
N ASN A 186 -9.26 -10.95 -38.35
CA ASN A 186 -10.15 -11.75 -39.19
C ASN A 186 -11.60 -11.68 -38.69
N ASN A 187 -12.51 -12.30 -39.43
CA ASN A 187 -13.92 -12.46 -39.06
C ASN A 187 -14.18 -13.13 -37.69
N GLN A 188 -13.18 -13.76 -37.07
CA GLN A 188 -13.28 -14.40 -35.76
C GLN A 188 -12.55 -13.60 -34.65
N GLY A 189 -11.98 -12.43 -34.95
CA GLY A 189 -11.22 -11.62 -33.98
C GLY A 189 -9.74 -12.03 -33.78
N LYS A 190 -9.21 -12.95 -34.60
CA LYS A 190 -7.79 -13.30 -34.61
C LYS A 190 -6.98 -12.24 -35.35
N VAL A 191 -5.83 -11.84 -34.79
CA VAL A 191 -4.92 -10.89 -35.45
C VAL A 191 -4.40 -11.47 -36.75
N VAL A 192 -4.49 -10.68 -37.82
CA VAL A 192 -3.92 -10.98 -39.14
C VAL A 192 -2.69 -10.09 -39.40
N ARG A 193 -2.77 -8.81 -39.02
CA ARG A 193 -1.71 -7.83 -39.28
C ARG A 193 -1.73 -6.70 -38.26
N GLY A 194 -0.58 -6.04 -38.07
CA GLY A 194 -0.46 -4.79 -37.31
C GLY A 194 0.27 -4.95 -35.97
N PRO A 195 0.32 -3.88 -35.17
CA PRO A 195 1.08 -3.84 -33.91
C PRO A 195 0.40 -4.56 -32.74
N ALA A 196 -0.81 -5.10 -32.94
CA ALA A 196 -1.55 -5.82 -31.90
C ALA A 196 -0.80 -7.11 -31.50
N PRO A 197 -0.36 -7.24 -30.24
CA PRO A 197 0.45 -8.39 -29.81
C PRO A 197 -0.38 -9.67 -29.60
N LEU A 198 -1.68 -9.52 -29.35
CA LEU A 198 -2.60 -10.60 -28.97
C LEU A 198 -3.90 -10.52 -29.78
N VAL A 199 -4.58 -11.67 -29.94
CA VAL A 199 -5.90 -11.77 -30.57
C VAL A 199 -6.91 -10.88 -29.84
N SER A 200 -7.79 -10.17 -30.56
CA SER A 200 -8.84 -9.32 -29.94
C SER A 200 -10.00 -10.13 -29.38
N ALA A 201 -9.79 -11.42 -29.13
CA ALA A 201 -10.81 -12.35 -28.75
C ALA A 201 -10.28 -13.20 -27.60
N ASP A 202 -10.49 -12.71 -26.38
CA ASP A 202 -11.07 -13.64 -25.41
C ASP A 202 -12.49 -13.89 -25.94
N PRO A 203 -12.82 -15.11 -26.43
CA PRO A 203 -14.16 -15.40 -26.89
C PRO A 203 -15.12 -15.21 -25.71
N VAL A 204 -15.95 -14.17 -25.78
CA VAL A 204 -17.06 -14.04 -24.84
C VAL A 204 -18.12 -15.00 -25.35
N TYR A 205 -18.24 -16.16 -24.69
CA TYR A 205 -19.35 -17.06 -24.97
C TYR A 205 -20.64 -16.33 -24.62
N ILE A 206 -21.46 -16.06 -25.63
CA ILE A 206 -22.81 -15.57 -25.40
C ILE A 206 -23.56 -16.81 -24.94
N LEU A 207 -23.78 -16.92 -23.63
CA LEU A 207 -24.78 -17.83 -23.10
C LEU A 207 -26.13 -17.28 -23.56
N LEU A 208 -26.58 -17.73 -24.72
CA LEU A 208 -27.95 -17.52 -25.15
C LEU A 208 -28.81 -18.20 -24.07
N LEU A 209 -29.54 -17.40 -23.30
CA LEU A 209 -30.50 -17.84 -22.28
C LEU A 209 -31.65 -18.70 -22.84
N SER A 210 -31.57 -19.12 -24.11
CA SER A 210 -32.51 -20.04 -24.73
C SER A 210 -32.25 -21.51 -24.38
N ASP A 211 -31.17 -21.82 -23.65
CA ASP A 211 -30.90 -23.17 -23.10
C ASP A 211 -31.28 -23.31 -21.60
N TYR A 212 -32.29 -22.58 -21.14
CA TYR A 212 -32.97 -22.84 -19.86
C TYR A 212 -34.49 -22.75 -19.99
#